data_AF-A0A843GGL7-F1
#
_entry.id   AF-A0A843GGL7-F1
#
_cell.length_a   1.000
_cell.length_b   1.000
_cell.length_c   1.000
_cell.angle_alpha   90.00
_cell.angle_beta   90.00
_cell.angle_gamma   90.00
#
_symmetry.space_group_name_H-M   'P 1'
#
loop_
_entity.id
_entity.type
_entity.pdbx_description
1 polymer ?
#
loop_
_entity_poly.entity_id
_entity_poly.type
_entity_poly.pdbx_seq_one_letter_code
_entity_poly.pdbx_strand_id
1 'polypeptide(L)'
;MRKIKNPKPNEYVLITKYPDHDPNDPWALGWFTRKGNWKGKTTYYIKDEFGCESLYPKYKNCFRLTLDEGKDRMSLIAKDWKPEDPFENCDCELIYHTDFDIEDLKKHASRELFNVKLGDDKMKIYNTHTGKIYVDQERYLEFLTVGDYGKENNIKADFLGLHKEINGVEHKPVDLSKKWVATISTQKGCPMNCRFCDCPKVGFLGNATVEEMEYEIETILKNETVKHTDRFNVHFARMGEPTYNLNVISFTRAVLRPLVKKYISAKTIHPVVSTMLPLYNKGLQSFLHEWCRIKNNDYEGEAGLQFSINSTDDNQRDYQFNGCSLPLEEISKIGKDLPDPIGRKYTLNFAVTKETILDADRLTELFDPKKFIVKITPIHQTHSAVESNFDVTTSYENYDVYRQFEQPLVQRGWDVIVFVPSHEEDSDRITCGNALITASYWEE
;
A
#
# COMPACT_ATOMS: atom_id res chain seq x y z
N MET A 1 17.05 -24.51 10.00
CA MET A 1 16.28 -25.77 10.00
C MET A 1 15.63 -25.98 11.35
N ARG A 2 14.36 -25.59 11.53
CA ARG A 2 13.56 -25.99 12.69
C ARG A 2 13.02 -27.40 12.41
N LYS A 3 13.58 -28.42 13.04
CA LYS A 3 12.97 -29.76 13.02
C LYS A 3 11.85 -29.78 14.06
N ILE A 4 10.60 -29.70 13.61
CA ILE A 4 9.44 -29.92 14.48
C ILE A 4 9.25 -31.44 14.62
N LYS A 5 8.83 -31.91 15.80
CA LYS A 5 8.54 -33.33 16.05
C LYS A 5 7.46 -33.81 15.06
N ASN A 6 7.67 -34.97 14.45
CA ASN A 6 6.73 -35.55 13.49
C ASN A 6 5.28 -35.56 14.02
N PRO A 7 4.28 -35.25 13.18
CA PRO A 7 2.87 -35.41 13.54
C PRO A 7 2.59 -36.83 14.03
N LYS A 8 1.71 -36.96 15.02
CA LYS A 8 1.14 -38.25 15.37
C LYS A 8 0.21 -38.75 14.24
N PRO A 9 -0.03 -40.06 14.13
CA PRO A 9 -1.06 -40.59 13.23
C PRO A 9 -2.41 -39.92 13.51
N ASN A 10 -3.05 -39.35 12.49
CA ASN A 10 -4.29 -38.53 12.53
C ASN A 10 -4.16 -37.06 12.99
N GLU A 11 -2.95 -36.49 12.99
CA GLU A 11 -2.75 -35.04 13.07
C GLU A 11 -2.59 -34.44 11.66
N TYR A 12 -3.30 -33.34 11.38
CA TYR A 12 -3.30 -32.65 10.09
C TYR A 12 -2.52 -31.34 10.21
N VAL A 13 -1.81 -30.92 9.16
CA VAL A 13 -1.06 -29.66 9.14
C VAL A 13 -1.89 -28.60 8.41
N LEU A 14 -2.14 -27.47 9.07
CA LEU A 14 -2.63 -26.25 8.43
C LEU A 14 -1.45 -25.36 8.09
N ILE A 15 -1.41 -24.90 6.84
CA ILE A 15 -0.53 -23.80 6.43
C ILE A 15 -1.41 -22.66 6.00
N THR A 16 -1.30 -21.54 6.68
CA THR A 16 -2.14 -20.37 6.44
C THR A 16 -1.25 -19.13 6.31
N LYS A 17 -1.53 -18.31 5.30
CA LYS A 17 -0.86 -17.04 5.05
C LYS A 17 -1.63 -15.95 5.78
N TYR A 18 -1.04 -15.36 6.82
CA TYR A 18 -1.71 -14.29 7.58
C TYR A 18 -1.17 -12.91 7.20
N PRO A 19 -2.04 -11.89 7.03
CA PRO A 19 -1.63 -10.51 6.73
C PRO A 19 -0.75 -9.87 7.82
N ASP A 20 -0.84 -10.39 9.05
CA ASP A 20 -0.26 -9.81 10.26
C ASP A 20 1.07 -10.46 10.68
N HIS A 21 1.61 -11.38 9.86
CA HIS A 21 2.88 -12.06 10.10
C HIS A 21 4.07 -11.30 9.48
N ASP A 22 5.30 -11.65 9.90
CA ASP A 22 6.54 -11.12 9.31
C ASP A 22 6.49 -11.31 7.78
N PRO A 23 6.57 -10.25 6.95
CA PRO A 23 6.49 -10.41 5.49
C PRO A 23 7.65 -11.23 4.90
N ASN A 24 8.74 -11.45 5.67
CA ASN A 24 9.82 -12.36 5.30
C ASN A 24 9.51 -13.84 5.64
N ASP A 25 8.51 -14.10 6.48
CA ASP A 25 7.94 -15.42 6.74
C ASP A 25 6.42 -15.32 7.01
N PRO A 26 5.60 -15.12 5.95
CA PRO A 26 4.18 -14.79 6.07
C PRO A 26 3.29 -16.00 6.42
N TRP A 27 3.91 -17.15 6.71
CA TRP A 27 3.25 -18.43 6.90
C TRP A 27 3.17 -18.79 8.38
N ALA A 28 1.96 -19.11 8.87
CA ALA A 28 1.77 -19.73 10.16
C ALA A 28 1.47 -21.22 9.98
N LEU A 29 2.11 -22.07 10.79
CA LEU A 29 1.82 -23.50 10.89
C LEU A 29 0.91 -23.77 12.09
N GLY A 30 -0.19 -24.50 11.85
CA GLY A 30 -1.06 -25.05 12.89
C GLY A 30 -1.22 -26.56 12.75
N TRP A 31 -1.55 -27.24 13.84
CA TRP A 31 -1.84 -28.67 13.86
C TRP A 31 -3.31 -28.90 14.22
N PHE A 32 -3.97 -29.84 13.54
CA PHE A 32 -5.29 -30.29 13.93
C PHE A 32 -5.29 -31.66 14.55
N THR A 33 -6.06 -31.85 15.61
CA THR A 33 -6.34 -33.18 16.17
C THR A 33 -7.83 -33.51 16.00
N ARG A 34 -8.14 -34.68 15.40
CA ARG A 34 -9.51 -35.21 15.24
C ARG A 34 -10.11 -35.53 16.61
N LYS A 35 -11.31 -35.02 16.92
CA LYS A 35 -11.96 -35.28 18.23
C LYS A 35 -13.27 -36.08 18.18
N GLY A 36 -13.95 -36.18 17.03
CA GLY A 36 -15.14 -37.03 16.92
C GLY A 36 -16.10 -36.69 15.78
N ASN A 37 -17.31 -37.27 15.83
CA ASN A 37 -18.38 -37.10 14.86
C ASN A 37 -19.57 -36.34 15.47
N TRP A 38 -20.05 -35.28 14.82
CA TRP A 38 -21.24 -34.53 15.21
C TRP A 38 -22.18 -34.38 14.01
N LYS A 39 -23.42 -34.85 14.15
CA LYS A 39 -24.42 -34.90 13.06
C LYS A 39 -23.88 -35.48 11.75
N GLY A 40 -23.06 -36.53 11.85
CA GLY A 40 -22.47 -37.20 10.68
C GLY A 40 -21.25 -36.49 10.07
N LYS A 41 -20.73 -35.42 10.69
CA LYS A 41 -19.51 -34.72 10.23
C LYS A 41 -18.39 -34.79 11.26
N THR A 42 -17.16 -35.03 10.80
CA THR A 42 -15.95 -35.11 11.64
C THR A 42 -15.54 -33.70 12.14
N THR A 43 -15.17 -33.57 13.42
CA THR A 43 -14.78 -32.30 14.08
C THR A 43 -13.29 -32.30 14.49
N TYR A 44 -12.62 -31.14 14.33
CA TYR A 44 -11.17 -30.93 14.59
C TYR A 44 -10.90 -29.73 15.52
N TYR A 45 -9.78 -29.76 16.26
CA TYR A 45 -9.26 -28.64 17.10
C TYR A 45 -7.95 -28.10 16.55
N ILE A 46 -7.69 -26.79 16.68
CA ILE A 46 -6.43 -26.12 16.27
C ILE A 46 -5.46 -26.02 17.44
N LYS A 47 -4.22 -26.46 17.22
CA LYS A 47 -3.06 -26.20 18.09
C LYS A 47 -2.04 -25.37 17.31
N ASP A 48 -1.37 -24.46 17.99
CA ASP A 48 -0.28 -23.68 17.38
C ASP A 48 1.00 -24.55 17.18
N GLU A 49 2.03 -23.95 16.57
CA GLU A 49 3.32 -24.60 16.34
C GLU A 49 4.04 -25.07 17.62
N PHE A 50 3.59 -24.62 18.81
CA PHE A 50 4.13 -24.98 20.11
C PHE A 50 3.29 -26.05 20.84
N GLY A 51 2.20 -26.53 20.22
CA GLY A 51 1.33 -27.56 20.78
C GLY A 51 0.38 -27.04 21.87
N CYS A 52 0.28 -25.73 22.04
CA CYS A 52 -0.69 -25.11 22.92
C CYS A 52 -2.07 -25.10 22.26
N GLU A 53 -3.11 -25.42 23.03
CA GLU A 53 -4.49 -25.12 22.63
C GLU A 53 -4.63 -23.61 22.62
N SER A 54 -4.60 -23.02 21.43
CA SER A 54 -4.52 -21.59 21.24
C SER A 54 -5.86 -20.92 21.58
N LEU A 55 -5.84 -20.08 22.62
CA LEU A 55 -6.81 -18.99 22.87
C LEU A 55 -6.22 -17.65 22.38
N TYR A 56 -5.48 -17.65 21.26
CA TYR A 56 -4.91 -16.40 20.75
C TYR A 56 -6.02 -15.36 20.49
N PRO A 57 -5.83 -14.09 20.86
CA PRO A 57 -6.86 -13.04 20.76
C PRO A 57 -7.49 -12.87 19.36
N LYS A 58 -6.78 -13.30 18.30
CA LYS A 58 -7.20 -13.24 16.89
C LYS A 58 -8.05 -14.44 16.42
N TYR A 59 -8.25 -15.46 17.25
CA TYR A 59 -9.13 -16.62 16.97
C TYR A 59 -10.39 -16.64 17.84
N LYS A 60 -10.72 -15.55 18.54
CA LYS A 60 -11.85 -15.49 19.48
C LYS A 60 -13.20 -15.89 18.89
N ASN A 61 -13.31 -15.86 17.56
CA ASN A 61 -14.51 -16.21 16.84
C ASN A 61 -14.42 -17.51 16.04
N CYS A 62 -13.33 -18.29 16.03
CA CYS A 62 -13.26 -19.50 15.19
C CYS A 62 -12.86 -20.71 16.02
N PHE A 63 -13.80 -21.62 16.24
CA PHE A 63 -13.50 -22.89 16.93
C PHE A 63 -13.85 -24.13 16.11
N ARG A 64 -14.44 -23.98 14.92
CA ARG A 64 -15.08 -25.14 14.28
C ARG A 64 -14.84 -25.17 12.77
N LEU A 65 -14.18 -26.24 12.36
CA LEU A 65 -14.04 -26.65 10.98
C LEU A 65 -14.87 -27.92 10.78
N THR A 66 -15.75 -27.92 9.78
CA THR A 66 -16.50 -29.11 9.37
C THR A 66 -16.04 -29.52 7.99
N LEU A 67 -15.51 -30.74 7.86
CA LEU A 67 -15.25 -31.34 6.55
C LEU A 67 -16.54 -31.96 6.02
N ASP A 68 -16.87 -31.69 4.75
CA ASP A 68 -17.73 -32.57 3.97
C ASP A 68 -16.85 -33.68 3.37
N GLU A 69 -17.07 -34.91 3.81
CA GLU A 69 -16.38 -36.07 3.24
C GLU A 69 -16.79 -36.22 1.77
N GLY A 70 -15.85 -35.95 0.85
CA GLY A 70 -16.04 -36.04 -0.60
C GLY A 70 -15.74 -34.77 -1.42
N LYS A 71 -15.30 -33.67 -0.79
CA LYS A 71 -14.82 -32.47 -1.49
C LYS A 71 -13.48 -32.03 -0.88
N ASP A 72 -12.49 -31.70 -1.72
CA ASP A 72 -11.19 -31.14 -1.32
C ASP A 72 -11.28 -29.67 -0.87
N ARG A 73 -12.33 -29.31 -0.12
CA ARG A 73 -12.57 -27.95 0.38
C ARG A 73 -13.06 -27.96 1.82
N MET A 74 -12.60 -27.00 2.61
CA MET A 74 -13.06 -26.77 3.99
C MET A 74 -13.81 -25.46 4.14
N SER A 75 -14.73 -25.44 5.11
CA SER A 75 -15.45 -24.24 5.52
C SER A 75 -15.20 -23.95 7.00
N LEU A 76 -14.77 -22.71 7.29
CA LEU A 76 -14.58 -22.16 8.65
C LEU A 76 -15.92 -21.69 9.21
N ILE A 77 -16.26 -22.14 10.42
CA ILE A 77 -17.45 -21.68 11.15
C ILE A 77 -17.00 -20.75 12.28
N ALA A 78 -17.48 -19.51 12.21
CA ALA A 78 -17.29 -18.52 13.25
C ALA A 78 -18.31 -18.69 14.41
N LYS A 79 -18.03 -18.10 15.57
CA LYS A 79 -18.94 -17.99 16.71
C LYS A 79 -20.00 -16.94 16.34
N ASP A 80 -21.27 -17.31 16.56
CA ASP A 80 -22.50 -16.56 16.26
C ASP A 80 -23.16 -16.79 14.89
N TRP A 81 -22.75 -17.83 14.15
CA TRP A 81 -23.39 -18.29 12.91
C TRP A 81 -24.88 -18.65 13.12
N LYS A 82 -25.76 -18.05 12.30
CA LYS A 82 -27.18 -18.44 12.20
C LYS A 82 -27.41 -19.34 10.98
N PRO A 83 -28.44 -20.21 10.98
CA PRO A 83 -28.72 -21.14 9.88
C PRO A 83 -28.90 -20.49 8.50
N GLU A 84 -29.06 -19.17 8.44
CA GLU A 84 -29.29 -18.39 7.22
C GLU A 84 -28.02 -17.79 6.60
N ASP A 85 -26.86 -17.85 7.27
CA ASP A 85 -25.61 -17.24 6.78
C ASP A 85 -24.92 -18.13 5.71
N PRO A 86 -24.66 -17.63 4.49
CA PRO A 86 -23.92 -18.36 3.46
C PRO A 86 -22.45 -18.59 3.86
N PHE A 87 -21.88 -19.69 3.36
CA PHE A 87 -20.49 -20.11 3.60
C PHE A 87 -19.54 -19.33 2.68
N GLU A 88 -18.98 -18.21 3.13
CA GLU A 88 -17.97 -17.42 2.39
C GLU A 88 -16.97 -16.84 3.39
N ASN A 89 -15.66 -16.70 3.19
CA ASN A 89 -14.69 -17.16 2.20
C ASN A 89 -13.33 -17.17 2.93
N CYS A 90 -12.60 -18.27 2.90
CA CYS A 90 -11.19 -18.29 3.27
C CYS A 90 -10.51 -19.39 2.44
N ASP A 91 -9.60 -18.99 1.56
CA ASP A 91 -8.80 -19.91 0.76
C ASP A 91 -7.79 -20.64 1.66
N CYS A 92 -8.23 -21.75 2.24
CA CYS A 92 -7.39 -22.65 3.01
C CYS A 92 -7.28 -23.98 2.27
N GLU A 93 -6.06 -24.38 1.92
CA GLU A 93 -5.78 -25.67 1.31
C GLU A 93 -5.35 -26.68 2.38
N LEU A 94 -5.95 -27.87 2.36
CA LEU A 94 -5.59 -28.93 3.30
C LEU A 94 -4.58 -29.87 2.66
N ILE A 95 -3.33 -29.78 3.08
CA ILE A 95 -2.29 -30.70 2.63
C ILE A 95 -2.36 -31.94 3.53
N TYR A 96 -2.92 -33.03 3.00
CA TYR A 96 -2.68 -34.36 3.56
C TYR A 96 -1.21 -34.68 3.34
N HIS A 97 -0.48 -35.20 4.34
CA HIS A 97 0.57 -36.22 4.20
C HIS A 97 1.61 -36.20 5.33
N THR A 98 2.11 -37.40 5.61
CA THR A 98 3.21 -37.69 6.52
C THR A 98 4.55 -37.44 5.83
N ASP A 99 5.45 -36.71 6.50
CA ASP A 99 6.89 -36.57 6.21
C ASP A 99 7.34 -35.58 5.11
N PHE A 100 7.09 -34.28 5.28
CA PHE A 100 7.76 -33.21 4.51
C PHE A 100 8.51 -32.20 5.40
N ASP A 101 9.57 -31.60 4.85
CA ASP A 101 10.21 -30.40 5.39
C ASP A 101 9.28 -29.19 5.23
N ILE A 102 9.29 -28.27 6.21
CA ILE A 102 8.45 -27.06 6.24
C ILE A 102 8.70 -26.18 5.01
N GLU A 103 9.94 -26.10 4.55
CA GLU A 103 10.29 -25.32 3.37
C GLU A 103 9.73 -25.93 2.06
N ASP A 104 9.68 -27.27 1.98
CA ASP A 104 9.07 -27.96 0.84
C ASP A 104 7.54 -27.80 0.84
N LEU A 105 6.92 -27.78 2.02
CA LEU A 105 5.50 -27.52 2.20
C LEU A 105 5.11 -26.09 1.79
N LYS A 106 5.87 -25.07 2.21
CA LYS A 106 5.68 -23.67 1.77
C LYS A 106 5.82 -23.54 0.26
N LYS A 107 6.79 -24.24 -0.33
CA LYS A 107 7.02 -24.26 -1.78
C LYS A 107 5.89 -24.97 -2.54
N HIS A 108 5.31 -26.04 -1.99
CA HIS A 108 4.19 -26.76 -2.60
C HIS A 108 2.89 -25.93 -2.54
N ALA A 109 2.56 -25.38 -1.37
CA ALA A 109 1.39 -24.49 -1.20
C ALA A 109 1.46 -23.27 -2.12
N SER A 110 2.66 -22.69 -2.31
CA SER A 110 2.85 -21.62 -3.29
C SER A 110 2.49 -22.11 -4.71
N ARG A 111 2.94 -23.29 -5.13
CA ARG A 111 2.72 -23.78 -6.50
C ARG A 111 1.26 -24.11 -6.82
N GLU A 112 0.51 -24.71 -5.91
CA GLU A 112 -0.90 -25.09 -6.14
C GLU A 112 -1.82 -23.85 -6.10
N LEU A 113 -1.62 -22.91 -5.15
CA LEU A 113 -2.35 -21.63 -5.10
C LEU A 113 -2.12 -20.74 -6.33
N PHE A 114 -0.97 -20.88 -7.01
CA PHE A 114 -0.64 -20.14 -8.23
C PHE A 114 -1.01 -20.88 -9.53
N ASN A 115 -1.58 -22.08 -9.47
CA ASN A 115 -1.88 -22.92 -10.65
C ASN A 115 -3.30 -22.71 -11.21
N VAL A 116 -3.79 -21.48 -11.21
CA VAL A 116 -4.96 -21.11 -12.03
C VAL A 116 -4.49 -21.03 -13.49
N LYS A 117 -5.10 -21.84 -14.37
CA LYS A 117 -4.86 -21.78 -15.81
C LYS A 117 -5.07 -20.35 -16.32
N LEU A 118 -3.98 -19.71 -16.73
CA LEU A 118 -3.94 -18.40 -17.37
C LEU A 118 -4.55 -18.54 -18.78
N GLY A 119 -5.58 -17.75 -19.05
CA GLY A 119 -6.23 -17.67 -20.36
C GLY A 119 -5.89 -16.33 -20.99
N ASP A 120 -5.58 -16.37 -22.29
CA ASP A 120 -5.05 -15.31 -23.16
C ASP A 120 -5.31 -13.84 -22.72
N ASP A 121 -4.20 -13.10 -22.52
CA ASP A 121 -4.00 -11.65 -22.32
C ASP A 121 -5.13 -10.86 -21.60
N LYS A 122 -5.08 -10.81 -20.26
CA LYS A 122 -6.05 -10.12 -19.38
C LYS A 122 -5.65 -8.73 -18.85
N MET A 123 -4.75 -7.99 -19.50
CA MET A 123 -4.46 -6.60 -19.08
C MET A 123 -5.58 -5.66 -19.53
N LYS A 124 -6.29 -5.03 -18.59
CA LYS A 124 -7.28 -3.98 -18.87
C LYS A 124 -6.65 -2.60 -18.76
N ILE A 125 -6.89 -1.75 -19.75
CA ILE A 125 -6.43 -0.35 -19.77
C ILE A 125 -7.66 0.56 -19.65
N TYR A 126 -7.70 1.36 -18.60
CA TYR A 126 -8.73 2.37 -18.36
C TYR A 126 -8.17 3.73 -18.76
N ASN A 127 -8.76 4.36 -19.77
CA ASN A 127 -8.44 5.75 -20.10
C ASN A 127 -9.16 6.66 -19.12
N THR A 128 -8.42 7.63 -18.60
CA THR A 128 -8.89 8.64 -17.64
C THR A 128 -8.73 10.03 -18.27
N HIS A 129 -9.25 11.07 -17.64
CA HIS A 129 -9.16 12.43 -18.14
C HIS A 129 -7.71 12.93 -18.19
N THR A 130 -6.85 12.49 -17.28
CA THR A 130 -5.45 12.97 -17.15
C THR A 130 -4.40 11.90 -17.44
N GLY A 131 -4.81 10.68 -17.82
CA GLY A 131 -3.87 9.59 -18.03
C GLY A 131 -4.52 8.22 -18.23
N LYS A 132 -3.89 7.16 -17.73
CA LYS A 132 -4.37 5.77 -17.88
C LYS A 132 -4.09 4.95 -16.62
N ILE A 133 -4.98 4.02 -16.32
CA ILE A 133 -4.79 2.98 -15.29
C ILE A 133 -4.68 1.63 -16.00
N TYR A 134 -3.67 0.84 -15.63
CA TYR A 134 -3.43 -0.51 -16.12
C TYR A 134 -3.73 -1.49 -15.00
N VAL A 135 -4.61 -2.44 -15.26
CA VAL A 135 -4.98 -3.52 -14.33
C VAL A 135 -4.59 -4.84 -14.96
N ASP A 136 -3.58 -5.49 -14.40
CA ASP A 136 -3.13 -6.83 -14.77
C ASP A 136 -3.59 -7.82 -13.71
N GLN A 137 -4.67 -8.54 -14.01
CA GLN A 137 -5.25 -9.54 -13.11
C GLN A 137 -4.38 -10.78 -12.96
N GLU A 138 -3.54 -11.10 -13.94
CA GLU A 138 -2.66 -12.29 -13.86
C GLU A 138 -1.48 -12.04 -12.94
N ARG A 139 -0.92 -10.83 -13.00
CA ARG A 139 0.18 -10.41 -12.13
C ARG A 139 -0.30 -9.87 -10.79
N TYR A 140 -1.60 -9.60 -10.64
CA TYR A 140 -2.20 -8.93 -9.49
C TYR A 140 -1.59 -7.55 -9.24
N LEU A 141 -1.34 -6.81 -10.33
CA LEU A 141 -0.73 -5.49 -10.30
C LEU A 141 -1.69 -4.47 -10.91
N GLU A 142 -1.74 -3.32 -10.27
CA GLU A 142 -2.31 -2.11 -10.84
C GLU A 142 -1.29 -1.00 -10.83
N PHE A 143 -1.21 -0.23 -11.90
CA PHE A 143 -0.31 0.89 -12.02
C PHE A 143 -0.90 1.92 -12.97
N LEU A 144 -0.39 3.13 -12.94
CA LEU A 144 -0.99 4.22 -13.69
C LEU A 144 0.04 5.23 -14.19
N THR A 145 -0.40 5.99 -15.16
CA THR A 145 0.31 7.14 -15.70
C THR A 145 -0.62 8.34 -15.67
N VAL A 146 -0.10 9.51 -15.31
CA VAL A 146 -0.87 10.75 -15.24
C VAL A 146 -0.01 11.95 -15.64
N GLY A 147 -0.61 12.88 -16.37
CA GLY A 147 -0.02 14.20 -16.64
C GLY A 147 -0.41 15.22 -15.58
N ASP A 148 0.43 16.23 -15.39
CA ASP A 148 0.18 17.30 -14.42
C ASP A 148 -0.59 18.45 -15.08
N TYR A 149 -1.55 19.03 -14.35
CA TYR A 149 -2.23 20.26 -14.78
C TYR A 149 -1.31 21.51 -14.80
N GLY A 150 -0.06 21.40 -14.35
CA GLY A 150 0.83 22.54 -14.12
C GLY A 150 0.69 23.05 -12.69
N LYS A 151 1.83 23.41 -12.07
CA LYS A 151 1.90 23.77 -10.64
C LYS A 151 1.01 24.97 -10.30
N GLU A 152 0.79 25.87 -11.24
CA GLU A 152 -0.04 27.06 -11.08
C GLU A 152 -1.54 26.78 -10.97
N ASN A 153 -1.99 25.57 -11.33
CA ASN A 153 -3.40 25.24 -11.40
C ASN A 153 -3.89 24.45 -10.17
N ASN A 154 -3.07 23.54 -9.65
CA ASN A 154 -3.45 22.61 -8.59
C ASN A 154 -2.54 22.65 -7.35
N ILE A 155 -1.61 23.60 -7.26
CA ILE A 155 -0.74 23.80 -6.09
C ILE A 155 -0.78 25.25 -5.58
N LYS A 156 -1.00 25.41 -4.26
CA LYS A 156 -0.61 26.60 -3.49
C LYS A 156 0.66 26.29 -2.71
N ALA A 157 1.67 27.15 -2.84
CA ALA A 157 2.94 27.06 -2.14
C ALA A 157 3.64 28.44 -2.12
N ASP A 158 3.47 29.17 -1.02
CA ASP A 158 3.92 30.57 -0.93
C ASP A 158 5.44 30.71 -1.08
N PHE A 159 6.22 29.76 -0.56
CA PHE A 159 7.69 29.73 -0.69
C PHE A 159 8.17 29.51 -2.15
N LEU A 160 7.28 29.09 -3.06
CA LEU A 160 7.54 28.97 -4.50
C LEU A 160 6.94 30.12 -5.32
N GLY A 161 6.34 31.13 -4.67
CA GLY A 161 5.62 32.21 -5.34
C GLY A 161 4.25 31.81 -5.90
N LEU A 162 3.71 30.66 -5.49
CA LEU A 162 2.41 30.14 -5.93
C LEU A 162 1.35 30.47 -4.88
N HIS A 163 0.80 31.69 -4.93
CA HIS A 163 -0.10 32.22 -3.90
C HIS A 163 -1.59 31.93 -4.12
N LYS A 164 -1.95 31.34 -5.25
CA LYS A 164 -3.35 31.13 -5.65
C LYS A 164 -4.01 30.07 -4.76
N GLU A 165 -5.06 30.45 -4.05
CA GLU A 165 -5.93 29.52 -3.34
C GLU A 165 -6.77 28.68 -4.32
N ILE A 166 -6.99 27.42 -3.97
CA ILE A 166 -7.60 26.43 -4.87
C ILE A 166 -9.02 26.13 -4.41
N ASN A 167 -10.00 26.76 -5.04
CA ASN A 167 -11.43 26.52 -4.82
C ASN A 167 -11.99 25.73 -6.01
N GLY A 168 -11.48 24.51 -6.19
CA GLY A 168 -11.71 23.68 -7.37
C GLY A 168 -10.61 23.81 -8.43
N VAL A 169 -10.36 22.70 -9.13
CA VAL A 169 -9.44 22.61 -10.26
C VAL A 169 -10.25 22.27 -11.51
N GLU A 170 -10.24 23.17 -12.49
CA GLU A 170 -10.87 22.96 -13.78
C GLU A 170 -10.04 21.98 -14.62
N HIS A 171 -10.68 20.92 -15.13
CA HIS A 171 -10.03 19.97 -16.02
C HIS A 171 -9.56 20.63 -17.31
N LYS A 172 -8.32 20.33 -17.70
CA LYS A 172 -7.69 20.75 -18.95
C LYS A 172 -6.83 19.60 -19.51
N PRO A 173 -6.62 19.53 -20.83
CA PRO A 173 -5.67 18.59 -21.40
C PRO A 173 -4.29 18.73 -20.75
N VAL A 174 -3.69 17.61 -20.34
CA VAL A 174 -2.38 17.57 -19.70
C VAL A 174 -1.26 17.34 -20.72
N ASP A 175 -0.07 17.87 -20.44
CA ASP A 175 1.11 17.74 -21.31
C ASP A 175 2.21 16.91 -20.63
N LEU A 176 2.29 15.62 -20.99
CA LEU A 176 3.31 14.71 -20.48
C LEU A 176 4.75 15.16 -20.82
N SER A 177 4.93 16.01 -21.84
CA SER A 177 6.26 16.55 -22.18
C SER A 177 6.80 17.53 -21.13
N LYS A 178 5.93 18.11 -20.30
CA LYS A 178 6.31 18.99 -19.18
C LYS A 178 6.56 18.21 -17.90
N LYS A 179 5.60 17.36 -17.52
CA LYS A 179 5.70 16.52 -16.34
C LYS A 179 4.84 15.28 -16.54
N TRP A 180 5.49 14.14 -16.45
CA TRP A 180 4.86 12.83 -16.60
C TRP A 180 5.09 12.05 -15.32
N VAL A 181 4.01 11.60 -14.69
CA VAL A 181 4.06 10.82 -13.46
C VAL A 181 3.64 9.39 -13.78
N ALA A 182 4.51 8.42 -13.51
CA ALA A 182 4.16 7.02 -13.39
C ALA A 182 3.98 6.68 -11.90
N THR A 183 2.87 6.07 -11.53
CA THR A 183 2.66 5.56 -10.17
C THR A 183 2.53 4.04 -10.26
N ILE A 184 3.51 3.36 -9.70
CA ILE A 184 3.65 1.90 -9.79
C ILE A 184 3.43 1.23 -8.44
N SER A 185 3.09 -0.04 -8.50
CA SER A 185 2.92 -0.92 -7.36
C SER A 185 4.26 -1.44 -6.88
N THR A 186 4.36 -1.62 -5.56
CA THR A 186 5.51 -2.28 -4.93
C THR A 186 5.13 -3.63 -4.36
N GLN A 187 3.84 -3.91 -4.25
CA GLN A 187 3.31 -5.18 -3.76
C GLN A 187 2.03 -5.50 -4.52
N LYS A 188 1.68 -6.78 -4.54
CA LYS A 188 0.41 -7.30 -5.05
C LYS A 188 -0.60 -7.21 -3.92
N GLY A 189 -1.33 -6.10 -3.92
CA GLY A 189 -2.20 -5.66 -2.84
C GLY A 189 -1.41 -4.87 -1.78
N CYS A 190 -1.90 -4.84 -0.54
CA CYS A 190 -1.21 -4.16 0.55
C CYS A 190 -1.50 -4.85 1.89
N PRO A 191 -0.48 -5.19 2.69
CA PRO A 191 -0.68 -5.75 4.02
C PRO A 191 -1.11 -4.68 5.04
N MET A 192 -1.12 -3.41 4.65
CA MET A 192 -1.41 -2.28 5.53
C MET A 192 -2.89 -1.93 5.45
N ASN A 193 -3.65 -2.19 6.50
CA ASN A 193 -5.11 -2.02 6.53
C ASN A 193 -5.55 -0.56 6.80
N CYS A 194 -4.99 0.40 6.06
CA CYS A 194 -5.35 1.82 6.20
C CYS A 194 -6.84 2.03 5.87
N ARG A 195 -7.57 2.74 6.73
CA ARG A 195 -9.04 2.89 6.64
C ARG A 195 -9.51 3.71 5.44
N PHE A 196 -8.62 4.45 4.79
CA PHE A 196 -8.92 5.34 3.66
C PHE A 196 -8.40 4.79 2.33
N CYS A 197 -7.91 3.54 2.29
CA CYS A 197 -7.26 2.95 1.12
C CYS A 197 -7.97 1.65 0.70
N ASP A 198 -8.25 1.50 -0.59
CA ASP A 198 -8.88 0.30 -1.18
C ASP A 198 -7.87 -0.83 -1.48
N CYS A 199 -6.56 -0.52 -1.57
CA CYS A 199 -5.54 -1.53 -1.85
C CYS A 199 -5.57 -2.77 -0.92
N PRO A 200 -5.85 -2.65 0.40
CA PRO A 200 -5.93 -3.80 1.30
C PRO A 200 -7.11 -4.73 1.00
N LYS A 201 -8.15 -4.26 0.28
CA LYS A 201 -9.26 -5.11 -0.17
C LYS A 201 -8.82 -6.17 -1.19
N VAL A 202 -7.65 -5.99 -1.82
CA VAL A 202 -7.00 -7.02 -2.67
C VAL A 202 -6.30 -8.09 -1.83
N GLY A 203 -6.04 -7.82 -0.54
CA GLY A 203 -5.22 -8.65 0.33
C GLY A 203 -3.72 -8.40 0.12
N PHE A 204 -2.88 -9.37 0.51
CA PHE A 204 -1.43 -9.34 0.27
C PHE A 204 -0.97 -10.63 -0.40
N LEU A 205 -0.70 -10.54 -1.70
CA LEU A 205 -0.30 -11.67 -2.54
C LEU A 205 1.22 -11.79 -2.68
N GLY A 206 1.97 -10.76 -2.32
CA GLY A 206 3.43 -10.78 -2.23
C GLY A 206 4.06 -9.45 -2.65
N ASN A 207 5.37 -9.36 -2.54
CA ASN A 207 6.13 -8.22 -3.07
C ASN A 207 6.23 -8.29 -4.59
N ALA A 208 6.17 -7.14 -5.26
CA ALA A 208 6.49 -7.05 -6.68
C ALA A 208 7.98 -7.34 -6.89
N THR A 209 8.34 -8.12 -7.90
CA THR A 209 9.75 -8.35 -8.27
C THR A 209 10.34 -7.12 -8.97
N VAL A 210 11.66 -7.12 -9.18
CA VAL A 210 12.31 -6.07 -9.98
C VAL A 210 11.80 -6.09 -11.42
N GLU A 211 11.60 -7.28 -11.97
CA GLU A 211 11.09 -7.50 -13.33
C GLU A 211 9.63 -7.04 -13.46
N GLU A 212 8.83 -7.20 -12.41
CA GLU A 212 7.45 -6.70 -12.36
C GLU A 212 7.43 -5.17 -12.35
N MET A 213 8.24 -4.50 -11.52
CA MET A 213 8.36 -3.04 -11.55
C MET A 213 8.94 -2.50 -12.87
N GLU A 214 9.85 -3.25 -13.50
CA GLU A 214 10.32 -2.95 -14.87
C GLU A 214 9.17 -3.08 -15.88
N TYR A 215 8.38 -4.15 -15.79
CA TYR A 215 7.20 -4.36 -16.63
C TYR A 215 6.19 -3.21 -16.50
N GLU A 216 5.89 -2.74 -15.29
CA GLU A 216 4.95 -1.62 -15.05
C GLU A 216 5.41 -0.34 -15.76
N ILE A 217 6.67 0.06 -15.57
CA ILE A 217 7.25 1.25 -16.22
C ILE A 217 7.35 1.07 -17.73
N GLU A 218 7.84 -0.08 -18.19
CA GLU A 218 7.96 -0.37 -19.61
C GLU A 218 6.60 -0.31 -20.32
N THR A 219 5.55 -0.83 -19.68
CA THR A 219 4.19 -0.83 -20.20
C THR A 219 3.66 0.59 -20.33
N ILE A 220 3.85 1.44 -19.32
CA ILE A 220 3.51 2.87 -19.39
C ILE A 220 4.23 3.53 -20.57
N LEU A 221 5.55 3.35 -20.68
CA LEU A 221 6.37 4.03 -21.70
C LEU A 221 6.06 3.56 -23.13
N LYS A 222 5.73 2.28 -23.33
CA LYS A 222 5.34 1.72 -24.64
C LYS A 222 3.97 2.20 -25.10
N ASN A 223 3.06 2.49 -24.17
CA ASN A 223 1.68 2.86 -24.46
C ASN A 223 1.44 4.38 -24.54
N GLU A 224 2.53 5.17 -24.62
CA GLU A 224 2.48 6.61 -24.88
C GLU A 224 3.30 7.02 -26.11
N THR A 225 2.79 8.05 -26.79
CA THR A 225 3.45 8.61 -27.99
C THR A 225 4.57 9.59 -27.65
N VAL A 226 4.55 10.15 -26.44
CA VAL A 226 5.52 11.15 -25.97
C VAL A 226 6.91 10.53 -25.83
N LYS A 227 7.90 11.10 -26.52
CA LYS A 227 9.31 10.62 -26.52
C LYS A 227 10.27 11.51 -25.72
N HIS A 228 9.80 12.63 -25.20
CA HIS A 228 10.57 13.53 -24.37
C HIS A 228 9.72 14.05 -23.21
N THR A 229 10.32 14.19 -22.02
CA THR A 229 9.71 14.91 -20.90
C THR A 229 10.75 15.72 -20.13
N ASP A 230 10.35 16.89 -19.63
CA ASP A 230 11.20 17.67 -18.74
C ASP A 230 11.34 17.02 -17.37
N ARG A 231 10.33 16.29 -16.91
CA ARG A 231 10.36 15.58 -15.63
C ARG A 231 9.54 14.31 -15.67
N PHE A 232 10.21 13.16 -15.54
CA PHE A 232 9.59 11.86 -15.36
C PHE A 232 9.61 11.48 -13.89
N ASN A 233 8.47 11.58 -13.22
CA ASN A 233 8.31 11.17 -11.82
C ASN A 233 7.90 9.70 -11.76
N VAL A 234 8.51 8.94 -10.86
CA VAL A 234 8.11 7.54 -10.58
C VAL A 234 7.74 7.42 -9.12
N HIS A 235 6.46 7.26 -8.83
CA HIS A 235 5.95 7.15 -7.48
C HIS A 235 5.72 5.67 -7.13
N PHE A 236 6.40 5.20 -6.09
CA PHE A 236 6.16 3.89 -5.48
C PHE A 236 4.97 4.01 -4.52
N ALA A 237 3.77 4.20 -5.08
CA ALA A 237 2.59 4.62 -4.31
C ALA A 237 1.25 4.17 -4.91
N ARG A 238 1.23 3.17 -5.82
CA ARG A 238 -0.04 2.59 -6.26
C ARG A 238 -0.52 1.56 -5.24
N MET A 239 -0.02 0.34 -5.30
CA MET A 239 -0.32 -0.72 -4.32
C MET A 239 0.91 -1.07 -3.50
N GLY A 240 0.68 -1.31 -2.21
CA GLY A 240 1.70 -1.76 -1.27
C GLY A 240 2.33 -0.67 -0.41
N GLU A 241 3.11 -1.14 0.56
CA GLU A 241 3.99 -0.35 1.41
C GLU A 241 5.45 -0.61 0.98
N PRO A 242 6.08 0.36 0.29
CA PRO A 242 7.39 0.17 -0.34
C PRO A 242 8.49 -0.29 0.62
N THR A 243 8.42 0.10 1.90
CA THR A 243 9.48 -0.21 2.87
C THR A 243 9.53 -1.70 3.25
N TYR A 244 8.52 -2.48 2.89
CA TYR A 244 8.55 -3.95 3.00
C TYR A 244 9.13 -4.66 1.77
N ASN A 245 9.43 -3.93 0.70
CA ASN A 245 9.95 -4.50 -0.53
C ASN A 245 11.32 -3.91 -0.91
N LEU A 246 12.40 -4.60 -0.53
CA LEU A 246 13.77 -4.21 -0.90
C LEU A 246 14.03 -4.24 -2.42
N ASN A 247 13.16 -4.87 -3.22
CA ASN A 247 13.27 -4.77 -4.68
C ASN A 247 13.14 -3.32 -5.16
N VAL A 248 12.45 -2.44 -4.42
CA VAL A 248 12.34 -1.01 -4.72
C VAL A 248 13.72 -0.35 -4.76
N ILE A 249 14.60 -0.70 -3.80
CA ILE A 249 15.99 -0.25 -3.74
C ILE A 249 16.75 -0.75 -4.97
N SER A 250 16.69 -2.06 -5.24
CA SER A 250 17.40 -2.70 -6.36
C SER A 250 16.96 -2.12 -7.71
N PHE A 251 15.66 -2.01 -7.94
CA PHE A 251 15.06 -1.46 -9.15
C PHE A 251 15.48 -0.01 -9.37
N THR A 252 15.37 0.84 -8.33
CA THR A 252 15.70 2.27 -8.44
C THR A 252 17.18 2.52 -8.73
N ARG A 253 18.07 1.73 -8.13
CA ARG A 253 19.51 1.85 -8.30
C ARG A 253 20.00 1.35 -9.66
N ALA A 254 19.51 0.20 -10.11
CA ALA A 254 20.11 -0.52 -11.24
C ALA A 254 19.28 -0.45 -12.53
N VAL A 255 17.95 -0.31 -12.44
CA VAL A 255 17.05 -0.56 -13.58
C VAL A 255 16.39 0.71 -14.08
N LEU A 256 15.85 1.55 -13.19
CA LEU A 256 14.95 2.65 -13.56
C LEU A 256 15.54 3.61 -14.61
N ARG A 257 16.73 4.17 -14.36
CA ARG A 257 17.35 5.12 -15.30
C ARG A 257 17.71 4.49 -16.66
N PRO A 258 18.39 3.32 -16.70
CA PRO A 258 18.61 2.61 -17.95
C PRO A 258 17.32 2.29 -18.70
N LEU A 259 16.27 1.85 -18.00
CA LEU A 259 14.97 1.53 -18.58
C LEU A 259 14.34 2.75 -19.24
N VAL A 260 14.17 3.85 -18.52
CA VAL A 260 13.57 5.08 -19.05
C VAL A 260 14.32 5.58 -20.28
N LYS A 261 15.67 5.54 -20.26
CA LYS A 261 16.53 5.97 -21.37
C LYS A 261 16.36 5.13 -22.64
N LYS A 262 15.88 3.87 -22.54
CA LYS A 262 15.57 3.05 -23.73
C LYS A 262 14.36 3.59 -24.52
N TYR A 263 13.44 4.28 -23.85
CA TYR A 263 12.14 4.66 -24.42
C TYR A 263 11.99 6.16 -24.67
N ILE A 264 12.49 6.99 -23.76
CA ILE A 264 12.29 8.45 -23.80
C ILE A 264 13.55 9.22 -23.39
N SER A 265 13.63 10.48 -23.81
CA SER A 265 14.54 11.47 -23.25
C SER A 265 13.87 12.19 -22.07
N ALA A 266 14.37 12.01 -20.86
CA ALA A 266 13.89 12.73 -19.67
C ALA A 266 14.98 13.66 -19.14
N LYS A 267 14.72 14.97 -19.00
CA LYS A 267 15.72 15.88 -18.40
C LYS A 267 15.98 15.53 -16.93
N THR A 268 14.92 15.16 -16.21
CA THR A 268 14.99 14.69 -14.82
C THR A 268 14.17 13.41 -14.66
N ILE A 269 14.75 12.39 -14.03
CA ILE A 269 14.03 11.20 -13.56
C ILE A 269 13.98 11.28 -12.04
N HIS A 270 12.77 11.33 -11.48
CA HIS A 270 12.52 11.63 -10.08
C HIS A 270 11.71 10.53 -9.40
N PRO A 271 12.36 9.51 -8.84
CA PRO A 271 11.67 8.46 -8.11
C PRO A 271 11.28 8.94 -6.71
N VAL A 272 10.15 8.47 -6.18
CA VAL A 272 9.58 8.90 -4.90
C VAL A 272 9.07 7.69 -4.13
N VAL A 273 9.62 7.47 -2.93
CA VAL A 273 9.06 6.52 -1.96
C VAL A 273 8.12 7.25 -1.02
N SER A 274 6.92 6.72 -0.83
CA SER A 274 6.00 7.10 0.24
C SER A 274 5.84 5.94 1.21
N THR A 275 5.89 6.20 2.52
CA THR A 275 5.72 5.16 3.54
C THR A 275 4.77 5.62 4.63
N MET A 276 3.94 4.70 5.11
CA MET A 276 3.13 4.91 6.32
C MET A 276 3.92 4.63 7.61
N LEU A 277 5.20 4.26 7.52
CA LEU A 277 6.07 3.89 8.65
C LEU A 277 5.50 2.75 9.50
N PRO A 278 5.51 1.52 8.97
CA PRO A 278 4.83 0.38 9.59
C PRO A 278 5.42 0.01 10.95
N LEU A 279 4.54 -0.23 11.93
CA LEU A 279 4.89 -0.60 13.30
C LEU A 279 5.76 -1.86 13.36
N TYR A 280 5.47 -2.85 12.52
CA TYR A 280 6.12 -4.16 12.55
C TYR A 280 7.27 -4.32 11.55
N ASN A 281 7.66 -3.25 10.84
CA ASN A 281 8.77 -3.31 9.89
C ASN A 281 10.13 -3.17 10.60
N LYS A 282 10.72 -4.30 10.97
CA LYS A 282 12.09 -4.35 11.55
C LYS A 282 13.17 -3.81 10.60
N GLY A 283 12.92 -3.81 9.29
CA GLY A 283 13.82 -3.29 8.26
C GLY A 283 13.63 -1.81 7.94
N LEU A 284 12.66 -1.12 8.55
CA LEU A 284 12.26 0.24 8.18
C LEU A 284 13.43 1.23 8.19
N GLN A 285 14.18 1.30 9.29
CA GLN A 285 15.31 2.23 9.40
C GLN A 285 16.38 1.94 8.33
N SER A 286 16.74 0.67 8.14
CA SER A 286 17.72 0.28 7.13
C SER A 286 17.25 0.63 5.71
N PHE A 287 15.98 0.41 5.41
CA PHE A 287 15.39 0.79 4.13
C PHE A 287 15.48 2.30 3.91
N LEU A 288 15.07 3.10 4.91
CA LEU A 288 15.03 4.56 4.80
C LEU A 288 16.42 5.16 4.66
N HIS A 289 17.41 4.66 5.41
CA HIS A 289 18.80 5.10 5.27
C HIS A 289 19.35 4.79 3.88
N GLU A 290 19.10 3.59 3.35
CA GLU A 290 19.52 3.25 1.99
C GLU A 290 18.79 4.09 0.93
N TRP A 291 17.49 4.35 1.11
CA TRP A 291 16.74 5.24 0.23
C TRP A 291 17.30 6.67 0.26
N CYS A 292 17.63 7.20 1.43
CA CYS A 292 18.25 8.51 1.57
C CYS A 292 19.64 8.55 0.90
N ARG A 293 20.43 7.47 0.98
CA ARG A 293 21.69 7.34 0.26
C ARG A 293 21.47 7.39 -1.25
N ILE A 294 20.49 6.65 -1.77
CA ILE A 294 20.12 6.69 -3.20
C ILE A 294 19.71 8.10 -3.60
N LYS A 295 18.80 8.72 -2.85
CA LYS A 295 18.33 10.08 -3.13
C LYS A 295 19.47 11.08 -3.17
N ASN A 296 20.29 11.11 -2.13
CA ASN A 296 21.30 12.14 -1.95
C ASN A 296 22.51 11.92 -2.88
N ASN A 297 22.93 10.67 -3.09
CA ASN A 297 24.16 10.36 -3.81
C ASN A 297 23.87 9.90 -5.24
N ASP A 298 23.04 8.87 -5.42
CA ASP A 298 22.81 8.28 -6.74
C ASP A 298 21.94 9.21 -7.61
N TYR A 299 21.01 9.95 -6.98
CA TYR A 299 20.10 10.91 -7.63
C TYR A 299 20.43 12.39 -7.36
N GLU A 300 21.53 12.69 -6.67
CA GLU A 300 22.01 14.06 -6.43
C GLU A 300 20.92 15.01 -5.88
N GLY A 301 20.02 14.47 -5.07
CA GLY A 301 18.88 15.17 -4.48
C GLY A 301 17.59 15.17 -5.30
N GLU A 302 17.59 14.66 -6.54
CA GLU A 302 16.42 14.50 -7.40
C GLU A 302 15.70 13.16 -7.21
N ALA A 303 15.48 12.75 -5.96
CA ALA A 303 14.49 11.75 -5.58
C ALA A 303 13.68 12.25 -4.36
N GLY A 304 12.50 11.68 -4.12
CA GLY A 304 11.61 12.07 -3.02
C GLY A 304 11.51 11.00 -1.94
N LEU A 305 11.36 11.43 -0.69
CA LEU A 305 10.93 10.59 0.42
C LEU A 305 9.72 11.26 1.07
N GLN A 306 8.64 10.53 1.26
CA GLN A 306 7.41 11.02 1.86
C GLN A 306 6.99 10.13 3.03
N PHE A 307 6.67 10.75 4.16
CA PHE A 307 6.05 10.10 5.31
C PHE A 307 4.56 10.43 5.30
N SER A 308 3.72 9.41 5.27
CA SER A 308 2.27 9.56 5.42
C SER A 308 1.96 9.74 6.92
N ILE A 309 1.86 11.01 7.34
CA ILE A 309 1.62 11.39 8.74
C ILE A 309 0.13 11.51 9.02
N ASN A 310 -0.61 12.22 8.16
CA ASN A 310 -2.06 12.48 8.20
C ASN A 310 -2.62 13.21 9.43
N SER A 311 -2.02 13.08 10.61
CA SER A 311 -2.46 13.75 11.84
C SER A 311 -1.28 13.98 12.80
N THR A 312 -1.35 15.04 13.61
CA THR A 312 -0.44 15.28 14.73
C THR A 312 -0.98 14.73 16.05
N ASP A 313 -2.09 14.00 16.03
CA ASP A 313 -2.65 13.26 17.17
C ASP A 313 -2.47 11.75 16.98
N ASP A 314 -1.86 11.08 17.97
CA ASP A 314 -1.57 9.64 17.89
C ASP A 314 -2.84 8.79 17.80
N ASN A 315 -3.95 9.16 18.46
CA ASN A 315 -5.18 8.36 18.44
C ASN A 315 -5.88 8.46 17.08
N GLN A 316 -5.99 9.66 16.52
CA GLN A 316 -6.55 9.87 15.19
C GLN A 316 -5.70 9.15 14.13
N ARG A 317 -4.37 9.23 14.27
CA ARG A 317 -3.45 8.53 13.38
C ARG A 317 -3.56 7.02 13.49
N ASP A 318 -3.60 6.47 14.70
CA ASP A 318 -3.78 5.04 14.97
C ASP A 318 -5.09 4.53 14.35
N TYR A 319 -6.17 5.29 14.50
CA TYR A 319 -7.45 5.00 13.85
C TYR A 319 -7.31 4.95 12.31
N GLN A 320 -6.76 6.00 11.70
CA GLN A 320 -6.61 6.11 10.24
C GLN A 320 -5.77 4.97 9.63
N PHE A 321 -4.67 4.60 10.30
CA PHE A 321 -3.76 3.54 9.87
C PHE A 321 -4.06 2.17 10.50
N ASN A 322 -5.18 2.04 11.20
CA ASN A 322 -5.68 0.82 11.84
C ASN A 322 -4.65 0.13 12.76
N GLY A 323 -3.90 0.90 13.54
CA GLY A 323 -2.86 0.40 14.45
C GLY A 323 -1.65 -0.25 13.77
N CYS A 324 -1.52 -0.09 12.45
CA CYS A 324 -0.43 -0.71 11.69
C CYS A 324 0.81 0.20 11.55
N SER A 325 0.78 1.41 12.12
CA SER A 325 1.85 2.40 11.98
C SER A 325 2.48 2.77 13.32
N LEU A 326 3.74 3.21 13.29
CA LEU A 326 4.47 3.70 14.45
C LEU A 326 3.80 4.94 15.08
N PRO A 327 3.89 5.12 16.41
CA PRO A 327 3.54 6.38 17.07
C PRO A 327 4.38 7.55 16.57
N LEU A 328 3.85 8.77 16.64
CA LEU A 328 4.48 9.99 16.12
C LEU A 328 5.86 10.26 16.71
N GLU A 329 6.07 9.97 18.01
CA GLU A 329 7.37 10.13 18.66
C GLU A 329 8.44 9.19 18.10
N GLU A 330 8.08 7.95 17.75
CA GLU A 330 9.02 7.01 17.12
C GLU A 330 9.31 7.41 15.67
N ILE A 331 8.29 7.90 14.94
CA ILE A 331 8.47 8.47 13.60
C ILE A 331 9.39 9.69 13.65
N SER A 332 9.22 10.57 14.65
CA SER A 332 10.08 11.73 14.89
C SER A 332 11.54 11.32 15.10
N LYS A 333 11.80 10.31 15.94
CA LYS A 333 13.15 9.77 16.17
C LYS A 333 13.78 9.25 14.87
N ILE A 334 13.03 8.48 14.08
CA ILE A 334 13.48 8.03 12.75
C ILE A 334 13.82 9.23 11.88
N GLY A 335 12.91 10.22 11.78
CA GLY A 335 13.10 11.42 10.98
C GLY A 335 14.33 12.23 11.40
N LYS A 336 14.65 12.30 12.69
CA LYS A 336 15.86 12.93 13.24
C LYS A 336 17.13 12.18 12.83
N ASP A 337 17.10 10.85 12.90
CA ASP A 337 18.25 9.97 12.60
C ASP A 337 18.61 9.88 11.10
N LEU A 338 17.67 10.15 10.19
CA LEU A 338 17.97 10.20 8.75
C LEU A 338 19.10 11.21 8.43
N PRO A 339 19.85 11.06 7.33
CA PRO A 339 20.77 12.12 6.90
C PRO A 339 20.00 13.40 6.50
N ASP A 340 20.69 14.53 6.42
CA ASP A 340 20.08 15.74 5.87
C ASP A 340 19.79 15.59 4.38
N PRO A 341 18.64 16.09 3.89
CA PRO A 341 18.28 15.99 2.49
C PRO A 341 19.17 16.88 1.61
N ILE A 342 19.76 16.30 0.57
CA ILE A 342 20.37 17.07 -0.52
C ILE A 342 19.27 17.46 -1.52
N GLY A 343 19.28 18.72 -1.96
CA GLY A 343 18.27 19.26 -2.87
C GLY A 343 16.92 19.43 -2.17
N ARG A 344 15.97 18.53 -2.44
CA ARG A 344 14.59 18.62 -1.91
C ARG A 344 14.49 18.08 -0.48
N LYS A 345 13.79 18.81 0.39
CA LYS A 345 13.37 18.37 1.73
C LYS A 345 12.55 17.08 1.67
N TYR A 346 12.54 16.31 2.75
CA TYR A 346 11.63 15.17 2.91
C TYR A 346 10.21 15.65 3.14
N THR A 347 9.21 14.95 2.61
CA THR A 347 7.81 15.41 2.70
C THR A 347 7.08 14.74 3.85
N LEU A 348 6.36 15.52 4.65
CA LEU A 348 5.33 15.05 5.55
C LEU A 348 3.98 15.23 4.83
N ASN A 349 3.39 14.12 4.39
CA ASN A 349 2.09 14.12 3.73
C ASN A 349 0.97 14.10 4.77
N PHE A 350 0.00 14.99 4.59
CA PHE A 350 -1.22 15.07 5.37
C PHE A 350 -2.42 14.99 4.42
N ALA A 351 -3.08 13.84 4.39
CA ALA A 351 -4.41 13.73 3.83
C ALA A 351 -5.42 14.22 4.88
N VAL A 352 -6.02 15.38 4.64
CA VAL A 352 -6.84 16.10 5.63
C VAL A 352 -8.31 16.16 5.26
N THR A 353 -9.12 16.23 6.30
CA THR A 353 -10.53 16.65 6.30
C THR A 353 -10.69 17.82 7.27
N LYS A 354 -11.89 18.37 7.40
CA LYS A 354 -12.17 19.42 8.38
C LYS A 354 -11.92 18.98 9.83
N GLU A 355 -12.10 17.69 10.12
CA GLU A 355 -11.94 17.07 11.44
C GLU A 355 -10.51 16.64 11.74
N THR A 356 -9.58 16.85 10.80
CA THR A 356 -8.19 16.46 11.00
C THR A 356 -7.53 17.30 12.09
N ILE A 357 -6.80 16.63 12.97
CA ILE A 357 -5.99 17.26 14.01
C ILE A 357 -4.58 17.45 13.43
N LEU A 358 -4.27 18.67 13.03
CA LEU A 358 -2.96 19.08 12.54
C LEU A 358 -2.57 20.38 13.23
N ASP A 359 -1.81 20.23 14.31
CA ASP A 359 -1.30 21.31 15.15
C ASP A 359 0.13 21.68 14.75
N ALA A 360 0.35 22.95 14.42
CA ALA A 360 1.64 23.43 13.93
C ALA A 360 2.75 23.40 14.99
N ASP A 361 2.40 23.58 16.27
CA ASP A 361 3.35 23.60 17.38
C ASP A 361 3.83 22.18 17.64
N ARG A 362 2.88 21.25 17.74
CA ARG A 362 3.15 19.84 17.88
C ARG A 362 3.98 19.30 16.71
N LEU A 363 3.69 19.72 15.48
CA LEU A 363 4.50 19.33 14.33
C LEU A 363 5.94 19.84 14.44
N THR A 364 6.12 21.07 14.92
CA THR A 364 7.44 21.71 15.10
C THR A 364 8.25 21.07 16.23
N GLU A 365 7.59 20.50 17.25
CA GLU A 365 8.24 19.67 18.27
C GLU A 365 8.76 18.33 17.69
N LEU A 366 7.98 17.74 16.79
CA LEU A 366 8.26 16.42 16.23
C LEU A 366 9.29 16.48 15.09
N PHE A 367 9.26 17.48 14.22
CA PHE A 367 10.05 17.51 12.99
C PHE A 367 10.72 18.86 12.74
N ASP A 368 11.90 18.83 12.12
CA ASP A 368 12.65 20.04 11.76
C ASP A 368 12.17 20.61 10.40
N PRO A 369 11.64 21.85 10.34
CA PRO A 369 11.20 22.49 9.10
C PRO A 369 12.33 22.74 8.09
N LYS A 370 13.61 22.66 8.49
CA LYS A 370 14.74 22.71 7.55
C LYS A 370 14.92 21.39 6.80
N LYS A 371 14.53 20.28 7.42
CA LYS A 371 14.67 18.93 6.88
C LYS A 371 13.40 18.46 6.17
N PHE A 372 12.26 18.92 6.66
CA PHE A 372 10.94 18.50 6.20
C PHE A 372 10.13 19.63 5.57
N ILE A 373 9.28 19.26 4.61
CA ILE A 373 8.26 20.11 4.00
C ILE A 373 6.89 19.49 4.25
N VAL A 374 5.85 20.29 4.46
CA VAL A 374 4.48 19.78 4.62
C VAL A 374 3.78 19.76 3.27
N LYS A 375 3.14 18.64 2.93
CA LYS A 375 2.22 18.55 1.81
C LYS A 375 0.83 18.18 2.32
N ILE A 376 -0.14 19.06 2.10
CA ILE A 376 -1.54 18.89 2.45
C ILE A 376 -2.31 18.48 1.20
N THR A 377 -3.11 17.42 1.30
CA THR A 377 -3.99 16.91 0.25
C THR A 377 -5.36 16.59 0.84
N PRO A 378 -6.44 16.54 0.05
CA PRO A 378 -7.70 15.96 0.52
C PRO A 378 -7.54 14.46 0.82
N ILE A 379 -8.46 13.91 1.61
CA ILE A 379 -8.77 12.48 1.57
C ILE A 379 -9.61 12.22 0.32
N HIS A 380 -9.13 11.32 -0.54
CA HIS A 380 -9.79 10.94 -1.79
C HIS A 380 -11.02 10.05 -1.55
N GLN A 381 -11.96 10.05 -2.50
CA GLN A 381 -13.20 9.28 -2.42
C GLN A 381 -12.97 7.79 -2.76
N THR A 382 -12.24 7.09 -1.89
CA THR A 382 -12.11 5.62 -1.95
C THR A 382 -13.34 4.96 -1.33
N HIS A 383 -13.64 3.71 -1.67
CA HIS A 383 -14.73 2.98 -1.02
C HIS A 383 -14.47 2.85 0.49
N SER A 384 -13.21 2.59 0.85
CA SER A 384 -12.79 2.43 2.25
C SER A 384 -12.95 3.74 3.05
N ALA A 385 -12.62 4.89 2.44
CA ALA A 385 -12.80 6.19 3.08
C ALA A 385 -14.28 6.49 3.36
N VAL A 386 -15.16 6.19 2.40
CA VAL A 386 -16.62 6.34 2.56
C VAL A 386 -17.15 5.39 3.66
N GLU A 387 -16.79 4.10 3.61
CA GLU A 387 -17.18 3.10 4.63
C GLU A 387 -16.69 3.47 6.04
N SER A 388 -15.56 4.16 6.13
CA SER A 388 -14.96 4.62 7.39
C SER A 388 -15.44 6.01 7.84
N ASN A 389 -16.42 6.60 7.14
CA ASN A 389 -17.03 7.91 7.40
C ASN A 389 -16.04 9.10 7.38
N PHE A 390 -15.04 9.08 6.50
CA PHE A 390 -14.24 10.27 6.24
C PHE A 390 -15.02 11.28 5.38
N ASP A 391 -14.84 12.58 5.62
CA ASP A 391 -15.33 13.60 4.69
C ASP A 391 -14.47 13.61 3.43
N VAL A 392 -15.08 13.18 2.33
CA VAL A 392 -14.47 13.05 1.00
C VAL A 392 -15.04 14.06 -0.01
N THR A 393 -15.86 15.01 0.44
CA THR A 393 -16.62 15.91 -0.45
C THR A 393 -16.23 17.37 -0.31
N THR A 394 -16.10 17.88 0.91
CA THR A 394 -15.99 19.32 1.16
C THR A 394 -14.65 19.92 0.73
N SER A 395 -13.61 19.09 0.65
CA SER A 395 -12.23 19.52 0.45
C SER A 395 -11.86 19.88 -1.00
N TYR A 396 -12.67 19.54 -2.00
CA TYR A 396 -12.32 19.79 -3.40
C TYR A 396 -12.70 21.21 -3.86
N GLU A 397 -13.78 21.76 -3.32
CA GLU A 397 -14.33 23.06 -3.74
C GLU A 397 -14.10 24.18 -2.71
N ASN A 398 -13.78 23.85 -1.46
CA ASN A 398 -13.65 24.81 -0.37
C ASN A 398 -12.22 24.87 0.19
N TYR A 399 -11.47 25.91 -0.17
CA TYR A 399 -10.10 26.07 0.29
C TYR A 399 -9.97 26.31 1.81
N ASP A 400 -11.03 26.74 2.49
CA ASP A 400 -10.97 27.03 3.93
C ASP A 400 -10.67 25.77 4.77
N VAL A 401 -10.96 24.58 4.26
CA VAL A 401 -10.55 23.29 4.87
C VAL A 401 -9.03 23.21 5.00
N TYR A 402 -8.28 23.78 4.04
CA TYR A 402 -6.82 23.78 4.05
C TYR A 402 -6.23 25.00 4.76
N ARG A 403 -6.87 26.16 4.62
CA ARG A 403 -6.40 27.43 5.21
C ARG A 403 -6.17 27.31 6.71
N GLN A 404 -7.07 26.63 7.42
CA GLN A 404 -6.97 26.42 8.87
C GLN A 404 -5.69 25.68 9.30
N PHE A 405 -5.10 24.86 8.41
CA PHE A 405 -3.87 24.13 8.67
C PHE A 405 -2.66 24.83 8.06
N GLU A 406 -2.80 25.36 6.86
CA GLU A 406 -1.73 25.98 6.08
C GLU A 406 -1.19 27.25 6.74
N GLN A 407 -2.07 28.17 7.15
CA GLN A 407 -1.63 29.45 7.72
C GLN A 407 -0.83 29.29 9.02
N PRO A 408 -1.27 28.48 10.02
CA PRO A 408 -0.48 28.25 11.22
C PRO A 408 0.89 27.64 10.93
N LEU A 409 0.98 26.70 9.98
CA LEU A 409 2.24 26.07 9.59
C LEU A 409 3.21 27.06 8.95
N VAL A 410 2.73 27.86 7.99
CA VAL A 410 3.54 28.92 7.35
C VAL A 410 4.03 29.94 8.38
N GLN A 411 3.18 30.34 9.33
CA GLN A 411 3.57 31.24 10.42
C GLN A 411 4.67 30.65 11.32
N ARG A 412 4.78 29.33 11.42
CA ARG A 412 5.87 28.61 12.11
C ARG A 412 7.08 28.32 11.23
N GLY A 413 7.13 28.85 10.01
CA GLY A 413 8.28 28.76 9.12
C GLY A 413 8.36 27.45 8.33
N TRP A 414 7.26 26.71 8.25
CA TRP A 414 7.17 25.54 7.38
C TRP A 414 7.02 25.96 5.92
N ASP A 415 7.75 25.27 5.05
CA ASP A 415 7.35 25.21 3.64
C ASP A 415 6.09 24.33 3.57
N VAL A 416 5.01 24.86 2.99
CA VAL A 416 3.73 24.16 2.87
C VAL A 416 3.32 24.12 1.40
N ILE A 417 2.94 22.93 0.94
CA ILE A 417 2.33 22.68 -0.36
C ILE A 417 0.90 22.22 -0.11
N VAL A 418 -0.10 22.98 -0.56
CA VAL A 418 -1.47 22.49 -0.64
C VAL A 418 -1.72 22.03 -2.07
N PHE A 419 -2.02 20.75 -2.23
CA PHE A 419 -2.29 20.12 -3.51
C PHE A 419 -3.72 19.60 -3.53
N VAL A 420 -4.52 20.06 -4.50
CA VAL A 420 -5.91 19.64 -4.68
C VAL A 420 -6.04 19.07 -6.08
N PRO A 421 -6.38 17.78 -6.27
CA PRO A 421 -6.64 17.21 -7.59
C PRO A 421 -7.97 17.75 -8.16
N SER A 422 -8.21 17.52 -9.46
CA SER A 422 -9.54 17.81 -10.03
C SER A 422 -10.57 16.75 -9.64
N HIS A 423 -11.86 17.09 -9.76
CA HIS A 423 -12.94 16.11 -9.52
C HIS A 423 -12.85 14.93 -10.48
N GLU A 424 -12.46 15.18 -11.73
CA GLU A 424 -12.26 14.16 -12.76
C GLU A 424 -11.21 13.14 -12.33
N GLU A 425 -10.05 13.59 -11.82
CA GLU A 425 -9.01 12.69 -11.32
C GLU A 425 -9.51 11.76 -10.20
N ASP A 426 -10.34 12.29 -9.30
CA ASP A 426 -10.89 11.47 -8.22
C ASP A 426 -11.95 10.49 -8.73
N SER A 427 -12.85 10.97 -9.61
CA SER A 427 -13.91 10.16 -10.21
C SER A 427 -13.37 9.04 -11.11
N ASP A 428 -12.24 9.28 -11.78
CA ASP A 428 -11.51 8.30 -12.58
C ASP A 428 -10.76 7.28 -11.71
N ARG A 429 -10.71 7.49 -10.39
CA ARG A 429 -10.02 6.65 -9.40
C ARG A 429 -8.51 6.55 -9.64
N ILE A 430 -7.93 7.56 -10.31
CA ILE A 430 -6.48 7.67 -10.55
C ILE A 430 -5.74 8.27 -9.33
N THR A 431 -6.48 8.85 -8.38
CA THR A 431 -5.94 9.39 -7.12
C THR A 431 -5.46 8.30 -6.15
N CYS A 432 -4.68 8.72 -5.15
CA CYS A 432 -4.03 7.80 -4.21
C CYS A 432 -5.06 7.03 -3.36
N GLY A 433 -4.75 5.78 -3.02
CA GLY A 433 -5.61 4.94 -2.19
C GLY A 433 -6.73 4.22 -2.94
N ASN A 434 -7.11 4.69 -4.14
CA ASN A 434 -8.02 3.93 -5.01
C ASN A 434 -7.31 2.68 -5.57
N ALA A 435 -8.11 1.64 -5.86
CA ALA A 435 -7.68 0.45 -6.57
C ALA A 435 -8.86 -0.08 -7.41
N LEU A 436 -8.71 -0.17 -8.73
CA LEU A 436 -9.75 -0.70 -9.63
C LEU A 436 -9.74 -2.23 -9.68
N ILE A 437 -8.58 -2.84 -9.47
CA ILE A 437 -8.40 -4.30 -9.43
C ILE A 437 -9.28 -4.96 -8.36
N THR A 438 -9.71 -4.22 -7.33
CA THR A 438 -10.68 -4.71 -6.35
C THR A 438 -12.05 -4.96 -6.98
N ALA A 439 -12.48 -4.15 -7.96
CA ALA A 439 -13.81 -4.26 -8.57
C ALA A 439 -14.03 -5.62 -9.24
N SER A 440 -12.97 -6.23 -9.78
CA SER A 440 -13.06 -7.57 -10.35
C SER A 440 -13.20 -8.72 -9.33
N TYR A 441 -13.01 -8.47 -8.04
CA TYR A 441 -13.26 -9.47 -6.99
C TYR A 441 -14.68 -9.42 -6.43
N TRP A 442 -15.47 -8.40 -6.79
CA TRP A 442 -16.83 -8.19 -6.27
C TRP A 442 -17.93 -8.38 -7.32
N GLU A 443 -17.58 -8.75 -8.55
CA GLU A 443 -18.53 -9.01 -9.65
C GLU A 443 -18.79 -10.51 -9.91
N GLU A 444 -18.45 -11.42 -8.99
CA GLU A 444 -18.87 -12.83 -9.06
C GLU A 444 -20.01 -13.15 -8.09
#